data_AF-A0A952S5V4-F1
#
_entry.id   AF-A0A952S5V4-F1
#
_cell.length_a   1.000
_cell.length_b   1.000
_cell.length_c   1.000
_cell.angle_alpha   90.00
_cell.angle_beta   90.00
_cell.angle_gamma   90.00
#
_symmetry.space_group_name_H-M   'P 1'
#
loop_
_entity.id
_entity.type
_entity.pdbx_description
1 polymer ?
#
loop_
_entity_poly.entity_id
_entity_poly.type
_entity_poly.pdbx_seq_one_letter_code
_entity_poly.pdbx_strand_id
1 'polypeptide(L)'
;MKIGTFLAFTVILSLGLGCGLMTADIATDGRQTDGTIPTQTKPPVTDGGKTQSETGSLGKEVFCNESRDQERLLCDLTAPEWEMHETDYNPFKITYNEVDLNDDGIEELIIWESSWAGTSGGQLVVLKSQDSDIERIFVSDWGGWTPILVLTSKQNGWKDIAFLQAGGGVKATFLILKFEKNGYSVAATSETQPEGRVVIGKSWKKSTFGPIIE
;
A
#
# COMPACT_ATOMS: atom_id res chain seq x y z
N MET A 1 -20.34 48.94 -9.43
CA MET A 1 -19.17 49.61 -8.84
C MET A 1 -19.56 50.25 -7.52
N LYS A 2 -19.27 49.58 -6.40
CA LYS A 2 -19.31 50.12 -5.03
C LYS A 2 -18.19 49.43 -4.26
N ILE A 3 -17.20 50.23 -3.86
CA ILE A 3 -15.98 49.83 -3.16
C ILE A 3 -16.28 49.93 -1.68
N GLY A 4 -16.10 48.84 -0.94
CA GLY A 4 -16.25 48.76 0.51
C GLY A 4 -14.98 48.23 1.13
N THR A 5 -14.08 49.15 1.47
CA THR A 5 -12.86 48.96 2.25
C THR A 5 -13.21 48.45 3.65
N PHE A 6 -12.56 47.38 4.11
CA PHE A 6 -12.56 47.01 5.53
C PHE A 6 -11.13 46.77 6.03
N LEU A 7 -10.87 47.38 7.18
CA LEU A 7 -9.60 47.56 7.86
C LEU A 7 -8.92 46.25 8.25
N ALA A 8 -7.59 46.27 8.12
CA ALA A 8 -6.68 45.35 8.78
C ALA A 8 -6.67 45.59 10.30
N PHE A 9 -6.76 44.51 11.07
CA PHE A 9 -6.39 44.51 12.49
C PHE A 9 -5.10 43.71 12.67
N THR A 10 -4.04 44.45 12.94
CA THR A 10 -2.76 43.95 13.45
C THR A 10 -2.93 43.61 14.94
N VAL A 11 -2.58 42.39 15.34
CA VAL A 11 -2.34 42.03 16.74
C VAL A 11 -0.84 41.76 16.89
N ILE A 12 -0.17 42.58 17.70
CA ILE A 12 1.23 42.44 18.11
C ILE A 12 1.25 42.17 19.62
N LEU A 13 2.26 41.39 20.02
CA LEU A 13 2.88 41.27 21.35
C LEU A 13 2.26 40.31 22.38
N SER A 14 3.00 39.27 22.72
CA SER A 14 3.72 39.26 24.00
C SER A 14 4.85 38.21 24.01
N LEU A 15 6.03 38.68 24.37
CA LEU A 15 7.22 37.89 24.72
C LEU A 15 7.01 37.28 26.11
N GLY A 16 7.15 35.96 26.21
CA GLY A 16 7.31 35.25 27.48
C GLY A 16 8.70 34.66 27.58
N LEU A 17 9.63 35.39 28.21
CA LEU A 17 10.85 34.82 28.78
C LEU A 17 10.44 33.91 29.94
N GLY A 18 10.81 32.63 29.88
CA GLY A 18 10.70 31.68 30.99
C GLY A 18 12.00 30.90 31.12
N CYS A 19 12.90 31.43 31.93
CA CYS A 19 14.14 30.79 32.35
C CYS A 19 13.82 29.65 33.34
N GLY A 20 14.45 28.49 33.19
CA GLY A 20 14.25 27.35 34.09
C GLY A 20 15.23 26.22 33.81
N LEU A 21 16.50 26.41 34.18
CA LEU A 21 17.40 25.29 34.47
C LEU A 21 16.87 24.57 35.71
N MET A 22 16.73 23.24 35.64
CA MET A 22 16.88 22.38 36.80
C MET A 22 17.82 21.23 36.43
N THR A 23 19.03 21.31 36.93
CA THR A 23 19.94 20.19 37.17
C THR A 23 19.55 19.51 38.48
N ALA A 24 19.55 18.18 38.51
CA ALA A 24 19.75 17.44 39.75
C ALA A 24 20.46 16.12 39.44
N ASP A 25 21.41 15.82 40.33
CA ASP A 25 22.52 14.90 40.22
C ASP A 25 22.18 13.41 40.38
N ILE A 26 23.21 12.65 40.00
CA ILE A 26 23.54 11.24 40.20
C ILE A 26 23.16 10.69 41.58
N ALA A 27 22.66 9.44 41.60
CA ALA A 27 22.95 8.49 42.67
C ALA A 27 23.11 7.07 42.08
N THR A 28 24.28 6.49 42.34
CA THR A 28 24.64 5.09 42.12
C THR A 28 24.27 4.27 43.37
N ASP A 29 23.75 3.06 43.19
CA ASP A 29 24.15 1.90 44.00
C ASP A 29 23.78 0.60 43.28
N GLY A 30 24.69 -0.37 43.32
CA GLY A 30 24.59 -1.64 42.63
C GLY A 30 24.01 -2.74 43.51
N ARG A 31 23.51 -3.79 42.85
CA ARG A 31 23.50 -5.14 43.44
C ARG A 31 23.55 -6.20 42.34
N GLN A 32 24.64 -6.97 42.36
CA GLN A 32 24.84 -8.24 41.65
C GLN A 32 23.92 -9.34 42.19
N THR A 33 23.43 -10.18 41.28
CA THR A 33 23.30 -11.65 41.39
C THR A 33 23.36 -12.21 39.96
N ASP A 34 24.50 -12.75 39.53
CA ASP A 34 24.82 -14.19 39.45
C ASP A 34 23.73 -15.05 38.79
N GLY A 35 24.10 -15.78 37.71
CA GLY A 35 23.17 -16.60 36.95
C GLY A 35 23.66 -16.99 35.54
N THR A 36 24.68 -17.85 35.49
CA THR A 36 24.90 -18.96 34.54
C THR A 36 24.31 -18.86 33.12
N ILE A 37 25.21 -18.84 32.11
CA ILE A 37 24.92 -19.15 30.70
C ILE A 37 24.69 -20.66 30.55
N PRO A 38 23.58 -21.12 29.94
CA PRO A 38 23.53 -22.44 29.34
C PRO A 38 23.49 -22.34 27.81
N THR A 39 24.57 -22.80 27.19
CA THR A 39 24.58 -23.29 25.81
C THR A 39 23.58 -24.43 25.70
N GLN A 40 22.53 -24.28 24.89
CA GLN A 40 21.69 -25.41 24.50
C GLN A 40 21.94 -25.78 23.04
N THR A 41 22.57 -26.96 22.92
CA THR A 41 22.68 -27.82 21.76
C THR A 41 21.33 -28.12 21.12
N LYS A 42 21.29 -28.05 19.79
CA LYS A 42 20.22 -28.50 18.89
C LYS A 42 19.79 -29.95 19.17
N PRO A 43 18.50 -30.25 19.41
CA PRO A 43 17.95 -31.59 19.25
C PRO A 43 17.53 -31.83 17.78
N PRO A 44 17.61 -33.06 17.27
CA PRO A 44 17.12 -33.43 15.93
C PRO A 44 15.67 -33.93 16.01
N VAL A 45 14.75 -33.34 15.25
CA VAL A 45 13.36 -33.83 15.06
C VAL A 45 12.93 -33.36 13.66
N THR A 46 13.03 -34.22 12.64
CA THR A 46 11.99 -35.06 12.02
C THR A 46 10.78 -34.32 11.42
N ASP A 47 10.55 -34.71 10.16
CA ASP A 47 9.48 -34.41 9.21
C ASP A 47 8.05 -34.48 9.77
N GLY A 48 7.15 -33.73 9.14
CA GLY A 48 5.70 -33.92 9.22
C GLY A 48 4.93 -32.80 9.92
N GLY A 49 4.53 -31.76 9.16
CA GLY A 49 3.53 -30.81 9.65
C GLY A 49 3.32 -29.64 8.70
N LYS A 50 2.35 -29.77 7.77
CA LYS A 50 1.77 -28.61 7.06
C LYS A 50 1.28 -27.61 8.10
N THR A 51 1.99 -26.50 8.26
CA THR A 51 1.51 -25.33 8.98
C THR A 51 1.08 -24.33 7.90
N GLN A 52 -0.22 -24.20 7.70
CA GLN A 52 -0.80 -23.12 6.91
C GLN A 52 -0.47 -21.80 7.63
N SER A 53 0.28 -20.94 6.95
CA SER A 53 0.68 -19.62 7.46
C SER A 53 -0.42 -18.62 7.15
N GLU A 54 -1.24 -18.29 8.13
CA GLU A 54 -2.13 -17.12 8.12
C GLU A 54 -1.33 -15.81 8.31
N THR A 55 -0.41 -15.57 7.39
CA THR A 55 0.22 -14.27 7.15
C THR A 55 0.01 -13.98 5.68
N GLY A 56 -1.07 -13.28 5.35
CA GLY A 56 -1.41 -12.96 3.97
C GLY A 56 -0.17 -12.40 3.25
N SER A 57 0.23 -13.06 2.16
CA SER A 57 1.32 -12.62 1.29
C SER A 57 1.15 -11.13 0.98
N LEU A 58 2.19 -10.30 1.20
CA LEU A 58 2.18 -8.86 0.93
C LEU A 58 2.33 -8.53 -0.58
N GLY A 59 1.86 -9.44 -1.42
CA GLY A 59 2.09 -9.48 -2.85
C GLY A 59 3.44 -10.10 -3.22
N LYS A 60 3.51 -10.63 -4.44
CA LYS A 60 4.70 -11.17 -5.09
C LYS A 60 5.23 -10.13 -6.07
N GLU A 61 6.49 -9.72 -5.90
CA GLU A 61 7.19 -8.84 -6.85
C GLU A 61 7.68 -9.65 -8.05
N VAL A 62 7.53 -9.09 -9.25
CA VAL A 62 7.94 -9.68 -10.54
C VAL A 62 8.74 -8.64 -11.32
N PHE A 63 9.90 -9.05 -11.81
CA PHE A 63 10.73 -8.30 -12.73
C PHE A 63 10.36 -8.69 -14.17
N CYS A 64 9.72 -7.79 -14.91
CA CYS A 64 9.05 -8.15 -16.16
C CYS A 64 10.01 -8.52 -17.30
N ASN A 65 11.23 -8.00 -17.27
CA ASN A 65 12.31 -8.36 -18.19
C ASN A 65 12.85 -9.80 -17.99
N GLU A 66 12.64 -10.40 -16.81
CA GLU A 66 13.10 -11.75 -16.45
C GLU A 66 11.96 -12.76 -16.36
N SER A 67 10.72 -12.28 -16.32
CA SER A 67 9.50 -13.06 -16.21
C SER A 67 9.23 -13.96 -17.42
N ARG A 68 8.52 -15.06 -17.19
CA ARG A 68 8.10 -16.03 -18.22
C ARG A 68 6.65 -16.43 -18.01
N ASP A 69 6.07 -17.06 -19.02
CA ASP A 69 4.75 -17.70 -18.97
C ASP A 69 3.67 -16.73 -18.42
N GLN A 70 2.96 -17.14 -17.38
CA GLN A 70 1.88 -16.35 -16.77
C GLN A 70 2.37 -14.99 -16.26
N GLU A 71 3.55 -14.91 -15.62
CA GLU A 71 4.06 -13.64 -15.10
C GLU A 71 4.34 -12.65 -16.23
N ARG A 72 4.81 -13.16 -17.38
CA ARG A 72 5.01 -12.31 -18.56
C ARG A 72 3.68 -11.76 -19.08
N LEU A 73 2.63 -12.59 -19.10
CA LEU A 73 1.28 -12.14 -19.46
C LEU A 73 0.77 -11.05 -18.50
N LEU A 74 1.00 -11.18 -17.19
CA LEU A 74 0.61 -10.14 -16.23
C LEU A 74 1.35 -8.83 -16.46
N CYS A 75 2.64 -8.91 -16.78
CA CYS A 75 3.43 -7.75 -17.17
C CYS A 75 2.88 -7.10 -18.44
N ASP A 76 2.58 -7.87 -19.48
CA ASP A 76 2.06 -7.35 -20.74
C ASP A 76 0.66 -6.70 -20.56
N LEU A 77 -0.20 -7.27 -19.71
CA LEU A 77 -1.54 -6.72 -19.42
C LEU A 77 -1.52 -5.45 -18.54
N THR A 78 -0.43 -5.23 -17.81
CA THR A 78 -0.23 -4.09 -16.90
C THR A 78 0.67 -3.01 -17.51
N ALA A 79 1.34 -3.32 -18.63
CA ALA A 79 2.20 -2.37 -19.31
C ALA A 79 1.39 -1.13 -19.77
N PRO A 80 1.93 0.08 -19.61
CA PRO A 80 1.27 1.29 -20.11
C PRO A 80 1.10 1.21 -21.63
N GLU A 81 -0.03 1.71 -22.13
CA GLU A 81 -0.45 1.58 -23.54
C GLU A 81 0.38 2.44 -24.52
N TRP A 82 1.18 3.37 -24.03
CA TRP A 82 2.07 4.18 -24.88
C TRP A 82 3.24 3.32 -25.34
N GLU A 83 3.48 3.24 -26.66
CA GLU A 83 4.51 2.42 -27.31
C GLU A 83 5.85 2.46 -26.57
N MET A 84 6.05 1.53 -25.63
CA MET A 84 7.32 1.30 -24.99
C MET A 84 8.14 0.40 -25.90
N HIS A 85 9.33 0.86 -26.30
CA HIS A 85 10.26 -0.02 -26.98
C HIS A 85 10.81 -1.04 -25.97
N GLU A 86 11.08 -2.26 -26.43
CA GLU A 86 11.55 -3.39 -25.62
C GLU A 86 12.82 -3.06 -24.80
N THR A 87 13.59 -2.06 -25.23
CA THR A 87 14.79 -1.55 -24.54
C THR A 87 14.52 -0.68 -23.31
N ASP A 88 13.28 -0.21 -23.11
CA ASP A 88 12.89 0.67 -22.00
C ASP A 88 12.35 -0.11 -20.78
N TYR A 89 12.24 -1.45 -20.90
CA TYR A 89 11.72 -2.36 -19.86
C TYR A 89 12.59 -2.48 -18.60
N ASN A 90 13.65 -1.69 -18.46
CA ASN A 90 14.52 -1.80 -17.30
C ASN A 90 14.41 -0.59 -16.37
N PRO A 91 13.84 -0.73 -15.15
CA PRO A 91 13.27 -1.94 -14.55
C PRO A 91 11.73 -1.86 -14.48
N PHE A 92 10.96 -2.39 -15.44
CA PHE A 92 9.51 -2.54 -15.29
C PHE A 92 9.22 -3.71 -14.33
N LYS A 93 8.48 -3.42 -13.27
CA LYS A 93 8.20 -4.34 -12.17
C LYS A 93 6.76 -4.22 -11.75
N ILE A 94 6.12 -5.35 -11.51
CA ILE A 94 4.79 -5.41 -10.91
C ILE A 94 4.86 -6.11 -9.56
N THR A 95 3.98 -5.75 -8.64
CA THR A 95 3.66 -6.55 -7.47
C THR A 95 2.23 -7.00 -7.60
N TYR A 96 1.96 -8.30 -7.48
CA TYR A 96 0.60 -8.82 -7.60
C TYR A 96 0.23 -9.73 -6.43
N ASN A 97 -1.07 -9.89 -6.19
CA ASN A 97 -1.59 -10.88 -5.26
C ASN A 97 -2.86 -11.51 -5.83
N GLU A 98 -3.09 -12.77 -5.46
CA GLU A 98 -4.28 -13.53 -5.79
C GLU A 98 -5.26 -13.43 -4.62
N VAL A 99 -6.49 -13.02 -4.91
CA VAL A 99 -7.55 -12.86 -3.91
C VAL A 99 -8.88 -13.23 -4.53
N ASP A 100 -9.59 -14.17 -3.93
CA ASP A 100 -11.01 -14.38 -4.22
C ASP A 100 -11.82 -13.16 -3.75
N LEU A 101 -12.21 -12.29 -4.69
CA LEU A 101 -12.92 -11.05 -4.39
C LEU A 101 -14.42 -11.26 -4.29
N ASN A 102 -14.98 -12.29 -4.91
CA ASN A 102 -16.42 -12.50 -5.02
C ASN A 102 -16.94 -13.72 -4.21
N ASP A 103 -16.05 -14.46 -3.56
CA ASP A 103 -16.26 -15.73 -2.84
C ASP A 103 -16.81 -16.88 -3.71
N ASP A 104 -16.41 -16.94 -4.99
CA ASP A 104 -16.77 -18.04 -5.92
C ASP A 104 -15.74 -19.19 -5.93
N GLY A 105 -14.63 -19.04 -5.20
CA GLY A 105 -13.55 -20.01 -5.13
C GLY A 105 -12.50 -19.89 -6.23
N ILE A 106 -12.61 -18.88 -7.12
CA ILE A 106 -11.62 -18.51 -8.12
C ILE A 106 -11.00 -17.17 -7.70
N GLU A 107 -9.67 -17.13 -7.66
CA GLU A 107 -8.96 -15.91 -7.25
C GLU A 107 -8.85 -14.92 -8.42
N GLU A 108 -9.15 -13.65 -8.13
CA GLU A 108 -8.80 -12.53 -8.98
C GLU A 108 -7.39 -12.02 -8.69
N LEU A 109 -6.79 -11.37 -9.67
CA LEU A 109 -5.46 -10.77 -9.53
C LEU A 109 -5.59 -9.28 -9.26
N ILE A 110 -4.99 -8.84 -8.17
CA ILE A 110 -4.74 -7.41 -7.91
C ILE A 110 -3.27 -7.16 -8.26
N ILE A 111 -3.01 -6.21 -9.15
CA ILE A 111 -1.67 -5.91 -9.66
C ILE A 111 -1.39 -4.43 -9.45
N TRP A 112 -0.22 -4.13 -8.90
CA TRP A 112 0.30 -2.78 -8.76
C TRP A 112 1.62 -2.65 -9.52
N GLU A 113 1.70 -1.70 -10.43
CA GLU A 113 2.94 -1.30 -11.09
C GLU A 113 3.86 -0.65 -10.05
N SER A 114 5.04 -1.23 -9.86
CA SER A 114 5.92 -0.96 -8.71
C SER A 114 7.26 -0.33 -9.08
N SER A 115 7.49 -0.08 -10.37
CA SER A 115 8.77 0.31 -10.94
C SER A 115 8.96 1.80 -11.14
N TRP A 116 7.90 2.50 -11.56
CA TRP A 116 7.91 3.89 -11.98
C TRP A 116 6.88 4.72 -11.22
N ALA A 117 6.57 4.29 -10.00
CA ALA A 117 5.81 5.08 -9.03
C ALA A 117 6.64 6.32 -8.64
N GLY A 118 6.64 7.33 -9.51
CA GLY A 118 7.09 8.68 -9.22
C GLY A 118 6.16 9.34 -8.20
N THR A 119 6.06 10.67 -8.21
CA THR A 119 5.21 11.34 -7.19
C THR A 119 3.73 10.92 -7.24
N SER A 120 3.23 10.46 -8.39
CA SER A 120 1.83 10.05 -8.58
C SER A 120 1.49 8.65 -8.06
N GLY A 121 2.48 7.80 -7.77
CA GLY A 121 2.25 6.37 -7.55
C GLY A 121 2.16 5.57 -8.86
N GLY A 122 1.99 4.25 -8.74
CA GLY A 122 1.96 3.31 -9.87
C GLY A 122 0.55 2.84 -10.21
N GLN A 123 0.33 2.34 -11.42
CA GLN A 123 -0.99 1.90 -11.88
C GLN A 123 -1.50 0.70 -11.06
N LEU A 124 -2.80 0.70 -10.75
CA LEU A 124 -3.51 -0.43 -10.16
C LEU A 124 -4.39 -1.09 -11.23
N VAL A 125 -4.26 -2.40 -11.38
CA VAL A 125 -5.06 -3.22 -12.29
C VAL A 125 -5.71 -4.36 -11.49
N VAL A 126 -6.97 -4.65 -11.79
CA VAL A 126 -7.66 -5.84 -11.28
C VAL A 126 -8.10 -6.69 -12.45
N LEU A 127 -7.69 -7.96 -12.44
CA LEU A 127 -7.98 -8.92 -13.48
C LEU A 127 -8.87 -10.04 -12.95
N LYS A 128 -9.78 -10.48 -13.81
CA LYS A 128 -10.64 -11.64 -13.59
C LYS A 128 -10.36 -12.69 -14.65
N SER A 129 -10.26 -13.95 -14.25
CA SER A 129 -10.25 -15.07 -15.19
C SER A 129 -11.69 -15.44 -15.56
N GLN A 130 -11.99 -15.55 -16.85
CA GLN A 130 -13.30 -15.99 -17.34
C GLN A 130 -13.12 -16.94 -18.52
N ASP A 131 -13.59 -18.19 -18.40
CA ASP A 131 -13.69 -19.15 -19.52
C ASP A 131 -12.41 -19.24 -20.39
N SER A 132 -11.24 -19.28 -19.74
CA SER A 132 -9.88 -19.25 -20.32
C SER A 132 -9.35 -17.90 -20.82
N ASP A 133 -10.16 -16.85 -20.81
CA ASP A 133 -9.76 -15.46 -21.05
C ASP A 133 -9.46 -14.70 -19.75
N ILE A 134 -8.74 -13.58 -19.88
CA ILE A 134 -8.47 -12.64 -18.79
C ILE A 134 -9.15 -11.31 -19.11
N GLU A 135 -10.02 -10.86 -18.22
CA GLU A 135 -10.72 -9.58 -18.31
C GLU A 135 -10.11 -8.55 -17.36
N ARG A 136 -9.86 -7.34 -17.86
CA ARG A 136 -9.55 -6.16 -17.03
C ARG A 136 -10.84 -5.60 -16.45
N ILE A 137 -11.11 -5.89 -15.18
CA ILE A 137 -12.29 -5.39 -14.46
C ILE A 137 -12.00 -4.08 -13.71
N PHE A 138 -10.74 -3.64 -13.69
CA PHE A 138 -10.33 -2.30 -13.25
C PHE A 138 -8.96 -1.93 -13.80
N VAL A 139 -8.80 -0.67 -14.20
CA VAL A 139 -7.51 -0.02 -14.44
C VAL A 139 -7.62 1.39 -13.87
N SER A 140 -6.67 1.80 -13.02
CA SER A 140 -6.69 3.15 -12.48
C SER A 140 -6.21 4.18 -13.52
N ASP A 141 -6.96 5.27 -13.69
CA ASP A 141 -6.56 6.41 -14.52
C ASP A 141 -5.48 7.30 -13.86
N TRP A 142 -5.18 7.03 -12.59
CA TRP A 142 -4.19 7.75 -11.79
C TRP A 142 -3.28 6.75 -11.09
N GLY A 143 -2.11 7.22 -10.64
CA GLY A 143 -1.22 6.42 -9.82
C GLY A 143 -1.81 6.17 -8.44
N GLY A 144 -1.73 4.92 -8.01
CA GLY A 144 -2.04 4.44 -6.68
C GLY A 144 -0.78 4.15 -5.89
N TRP A 145 -0.86 4.38 -4.60
CA TRP A 145 0.13 4.00 -3.61
C TRP A 145 -0.41 2.85 -2.77
N THR A 146 0.50 1.96 -2.40
CA THR A 146 0.27 0.99 -1.33
C THR A 146 0.06 1.72 0.01
N PRO A 147 -0.50 1.08 1.04
CA PRO A 147 -1.02 -0.28 1.04
C PRO A 147 -2.27 -0.39 0.14
N ILE A 148 -2.36 -1.51 -0.58
CA ILE A 148 -3.61 -1.90 -1.23
C ILE A 148 -4.30 -2.88 -0.31
N LEU A 149 -5.58 -2.63 -0.04
CA LEU A 149 -6.40 -3.35 0.92
C LEU A 149 -7.59 -4.01 0.24
N VAL A 150 -7.95 -5.18 0.75
CA VAL A 150 -9.27 -5.78 0.54
C VAL A 150 -10.07 -5.58 1.82
N LEU A 151 -11.19 -4.88 1.72
CA LEU A 151 -12.02 -4.51 2.85
C LEU A 151 -12.95 -5.66 3.25
N THR A 152 -13.50 -5.57 4.46
CA THR A 152 -14.55 -6.48 4.93
C THR A 152 -15.91 -6.17 4.33
N SER A 153 -16.10 -4.94 3.82
CA SER A 153 -17.31 -4.54 3.10
C SER A 153 -17.37 -5.14 1.70
N LYS A 154 -18.59 -5.28 1.20
CA LYS A 154 -18.88 -5.77 -0.14
C LYS A 154 -19.91 -4.90 -0.84
N GLN A 155 -19.81 -4.85 -2.16
CA GLN A 155 -20.83 -4.33 -3.07
C GLN A 155 -21.11 -5.37 -4.15
N ASN A 156 -22.39 -5.65 -4.39
CA ASN A 156 -22.83 -6.60 -5.44
C ASN A 156 -22.16 -8.00 -5.35
N GLY A 157 -21.80 -8.45 -4.14
CA GLY A 157 -21.16 -9.74 -3.89
C GLY A 157 -19.62 -9.70 -3.84
N TRP A 158 -19.01 -8.63 -4.33
CA TRP A 158 -17.57 -8.44 -4.42
C TRP A 158 -17.04 -7.63 -3.25
N LYS A 159 -15.86 -7.99 -2.73
CA LYS A 159 -15.14 -7.28 -1.66
C LYS A 159 -14.67 -5.93 -2.18
N ASP A 160 -14.86 -4.88 -1.38
CA ASP A 160 -14.38 -3.55 -1.74
C ASP A 160 -12.84 -3.52 -1.66
N ILE A 161 -12.20 -2.72 -2.52
CA ILE A 161 -10.75 -2.53 -2.55
C ILE A 161 -10.43 -1.10 -2.12
N ALA A 162 -9.37 -0.89 -1.36
CA ALA A 162 -8.88 0.46 -1.07
C ALA A 162 -7.39 0.62 -1.38
N PHE A 163 -7.01 1.78 -1.86
CA PHE A 163 -5.60 2.16 -2.06
C PHE A 163 -5.42 3.66 -1.84
N LEU A 164 -4.18 4.08 -1.61
CA LEU A 164 -3.88 5.47 -1.33
C LEU A 164 -3.66 6.26 -2.62
N GLN A 165 -4.32 7.39 -2.79
CA GLN A 165 -3.99 8.39 -3.81
C GLN A 165 -3.20 9.51 -3.13
N ALA A 166 -2.04 9.87 -3.70
CA ALA A 166 -1.19 10.95 -3.23
C ALA A 166 -0.29 11.45 -4.38
N GLY A 167 0.30 12.64 -4.24
CA GLY A 167 1.17 13.24 -5.26
C GLY A 167 0.52 14.37 -6.04
N GLY A 168 1.27 15.01 -6.94
CA GLY A 168 0.72 16.02 -7.86
C GLY A 168 0.01 17.22 -7.21
N GLY A 169 0.25 17.48 -5.92
CA GLY A 169 -0.44 18.51 -5.15
C GLY A 169 -1.82 18.10 -4.60
N VAL A 170 -2.26 16.85 -4.79
CA VAL A 170 -3.51 16.35 -4.19
C VAL A 170 -3.32 15.99 -2.72
N LYS A 171 -4.33 16.28 -1.89
CA LYS A 171 -4.35 15.83 -0.50
C LYS A 171 -4.41 14.30 -0.48
N ALA A 172 -3.44 13.68 0.16
CA ALA A 172 -3.39 12.23 0.26
C ALA A 172 -4.66 11.66 0.93
N THR A 173 -5.33 10.74 0.23
CA THR A 173 -6.61 10.13 0.64
C THR A 173 -6.69 8.69 0.13
N PHE A 174 -7.35 7.80 0.88
CA PHE A 174 -7.71 6.49 0.37
C PHE A 174 -8.88 6.63 -0.59
N LEU A 175 -8.80 5.94 -1.72
CA LEU A 175 -9.92 5.71 -2.62
C LEU A 175 -10.48 4.33 -2.34
N ILE A 176 -11.82 4.23 -2.30
CA ILE A 176 -12.52 2.97 -2.08
C ILE A 176 -13.23 2.61 -3.38
N LEU A 177 -12.83 1.47 -3.93
CA LEU A 177 -13.38 0.85 -5.11
C LEU A 177 -14.51 -0.08 -4.73
N LYS A 178 -15.63 0.03 -5.44
CA LYS A 178 -16.77 -0.87 -5.33
C LYS A 178 -17.06 -1.49 -6.67
N PHE A 179 -17.44 -2.77 -6.66
CA PHE A 179 -17.80 -3.48 -7.87
C PHE A 179 -19.21 -3.10 -8.29
N GLU A 180 -19.35 -2.61 -9.52
CA GLU A 180 -20.63 -2.27 -10.13
C GLU A 180 -21.09 -3.41 -11.04
N LYS A 181 -21.59 -3.12 -12.25
CA LYS A 181 -22.16 -4.16 -13.12
C LYS A 181 -21.09 -5.07 -13.75
N ASN A 182 -19.95 -4.51 -14.12
CA ASN A 182 -18.92 -5.17 -14.93
C ASN A 182 -17.49 -4.78 -14.53
N GLY A 183 -17.30 -4.22 -13.34
CA GLY A 183 -15.98 -3.77 -12.91
C GLY A 183 -16.02 -2.87 -11.68
N TYR A 184 -14.84 -2.55 -11.18
CA TYR A 184 -14.69 -1.63 -10.07
C TYR A 184 -14.75 -0.17 -10.54
N SER A 185 -15.27 0.70 -9.66
CA SER A 185 -15.18 2.14 -9.81
C SER A 185 -14.97 2.81 -8.45
N VAL A 186 -14.42 4.03 -8.44
CA VAL A 186 -14.28 4.80 -7.19
C VAL A 186 -15.66 5.23 -6.72
N ALA A 187 -16.06 4.75 -5.55
CA ALA A 187 -17.36 5.07 -4.96
C ALA A 187 -17.26 5.97 -3.72
N ALA A 188 -16.12 5.94 -3.01
CA ALA A 188 -15.91 6.71 -1.80
C ALA A 188 -14.43 7.05 -1.57
N THR A 189 -14.19 7.94 -0.61
CA THR A 189 -12.84 8.29 -0.16
C THR A 189 -12.76 8.26 1.37
N SER A 190 -11.54 8.09 1.91
CA SER A 190 -11.29 8.12 3.35
C SER A 190 -9.96 8.80 3.67
N GLU A 191 -9.96 9.73 4.63
CA GLU A 191 -8.72 10.41 5.04
C GLU A 191 -7.77 9.53 5.86
N THR A 192 -8.32 8.48 6.48
CA THR A 192 -7.61 7.45 7.26
C THR A 192 -7.67 6.10 6.55
N GLN A 193 -6.72 5.20 6.84
CA GLN A 193 -6.73 3.85 6.28
C GLN A 193 -8.01 3.12 6.72
N PRO A 194 -8.87 2.66 5.78
CA PRO A 194 -10.02 1.85 6.12
C PRO A 194 -9.60 0.50 6.72
N GLU A 195 -10.48 -0.11 7.50
CA GLU A 195 -10.25 -1.46 8.02
C GLU A 195 -10.32 -2.49 6.89
N GLY A 196 -9.27 -3.28 6.76
CA GLY A 196 -9.16 -4.30 5.72
C GLY A 196 -7.85 -5.07 5.81
N ARG A 197 -7.78 -6.16 5.06
CA ARG A 197 -6.55 -6.94 4.91
C ARG A 197 -5.65 -6.25 3.89
N VAL A 198 -4.42 -5.93 4.29
CA VAL A 198 -3.40 -5.47 3.34
C VAL A 198 -3.01 -6.65 2.44
N VAL A 199 -3.10 -6.45 1.14
CA VAL A 199 -2.81 -7.49 0.12
C VAL A 199 -1.58 -7.14 -0.72
N ILE A 200 -1.23 -5.87 -0.86
CA ILE A 200 0.01 -5.45 -1.53
C ILE A 200 0.66 -4.33 -0.74
N GLY A 201 1.97 -4.47 -0.55
CA GLY A 201 2.82 -3.49 0.12
C GLY A 201 2.67 -3.47 1.64
N LYS A 202 3.40 -2.56 2.28
CA LYS A 202 3.29 -2.30 3.72
C LYS A 202 2.57 -0.98 3.95
N SER A 203 2.03 -0.79 5.15
CA SER A 203 1.58 0.55 5.56
C SER A 203 2.78 1.50 5.56
N TRP A 204 2.62 2.69 4.97
CA TRP A 204 3.62 3.75 5.01
C TRP A 204 3.18 4.88 5.93
N LYS A 205 4.14 5.68 6.39
CA LYS A 205 3.80 6.96 7.04
C LYS A 205 3.41 7.98 5.98
N LYS A 206 2.22 8.56 6.12
CA LYS A 206 1.69 9.62 5.24
C LYS A 206 2.59 10.85 5.31
N SER A 207 2.99 11.38 4.16
CA SER A 207 3.57 12.73 4.05
C SER A 207 2.81 13.56 3.01
N THR A 208 3.08 14.86 2.97
CA THR A 208 2.57 15.78 1.95
C THR A 208 3.00 15.37 0.53
N PHE A 209 4.12 14.66 0.38
CA PHE A 209 4.73 14.33 -0.91
C PHE A 209 4.49 12.89 -1.36
N GLY A 210 3.79 12.08 -0.55
CA GLY A 210 3.63 10.65 -0.79
C GLY A 210 4.01 9.80 0.43
N PRO A 211 4.09 8.47 0.29
CA PRO A 211 4.50 7.59 1.39
C PRO A 211 5.99 7.79 1.76
N ILE A 212 6.29 7.77 3.04
CA ILE A 212 7.67 7.62 3.56
C ILE A 212 7.87 6.17 3.96
N ILE A 213 8.90 5.53 3.39
CA ILE A 213 9.35 4.18 3.72
C ILE A 213 10.17 4.22 5.02
N GLU A 214 9.86 3.34 5.98
CA GLU A 214 10.74 3.05 7.14
C GLU A 214 11.59 1.81 6.89
#